data_AF-A0A094HJX3-F1
#
_entry.id   AF-A0A094HJX3-F1
#
_cell.length_a   1.000
_cell.length_b   1.000
_cell.length_c   1.000
_cell.angle_alpha   90.00
_cell.angle_beta   90.00
_cell.angle_gamma   90.00
#
_symmetry.space_group_name_H-M   'P 1'
#
loop_
_entity.id
_entity.type
_entity.pdbx_description
1 polymer ?
#
loop_
_entity_poly.entity_id
_entity_poly.type
_entity_poly.pdbx_seq_one_letter_code
_entity_poly.pdbx_strand_id
1 'polypeptide(L)'
;MVLEFPNSRNDWKLDAVGLLAVIGETTTETCVEPMTASYLCLLPRLIPAPQALIRPNRRLALSGVSAAVTGIYNGILQPQLSYIANQISPIANLDPLTVRVLRIKHRDQKNEGSSSLDPPRNTSTTRADGDSERGQSPPLPRRTTFADVKASLQPIMRAKNMSPHNILSVASCLLTIGLLVWAIIIGDGPATLAIILLAITTTLFCAASLWRLPLRRTRSSKVPAGDVAIRTRQGAFLIIQCNENVARELYSSPDEVFQLITTGFSPCIGCGTVIFMVAVILMGNSTWTMQAALAVTYLLLNAVYWFVALMPSTTHWEFPSYEICDVTPEDIKYAHRFDMTKNPHPSFTNSLWKAILVSKEIRWVRRSGAIPDTDA
;
A
#
# COMPACT_ATOMS: atom_id res chain seq x y z
N MET A 1 -15.28 26.31 46.08
CA MET A 1 -14.24 26.53 45.06
C MET A 1 -14.95 27.13 43.86
N VAL A 2 -14.70 28.40 43.54
CA VAL A 2 -15.34 29.07 42.39
C VAL A 2 -14.47 28.83 41.16
N LEU A 3 -15.09 28.46 40.05
CA LEU A 3 -14.41 28.38 38.76
C LEU A 3 -14.40 29.78 38.14
N GLU A 4 -13.29 30.50 38.28
CA GLU A 4 -13.09 31.76 37.58
C GLU A 4 -12.79 31.48 36.10
N PHE A 5 -13.74 31.82 35.23
CA PHE A 5 -13.56 31.71 33.80
C PHE A 5 -12.95 33.01 33.23
N PRO A 6 -11.98 32.92 32.30
CA PRO A 6 -11.34 34.09 31.68
C PRO A 6 -12.35 34.95 30.90
N ASN A 7 -12.55 36.18 31.38
CA ASN A 7 -13.57 37.12 30.88
C ASN A 7 -13.13 37.92 29.65
N SER A 8 -11.83 38.08 29.38
CA SER A 8 -11.33 38.78 28.18
C SER A 8 -10.63 37.82 27.21
N ARG A 9 -10.66 38.16 25.92
CA ARG A 9 -9.99 37.42 24.84
C ARG A 9 -8.47 37.27 25.05
N ASN A 10 -7.85 38.20 25.79
CA ASN A 10 -6.41 38.20 26.05
C ASN A 10 -6.02 37.26 27.20
N ASP A 11 -6.98 36.88 28.07
CA ASP A 11 -6.75 35.90 29.14
C ASP A 11 -6.71 34.46 28.59
N TRP A 12 -7.37 34.21 27.45
CA TRP A 12 -7.36 32.94 26.72
C TRP A 12 -6.03 32.69 26.01
N LYS A 13 -4.99 32.35 26.79
CA LYS A 13 -3.71 31.84 26.29
C LYS A 13 -3.88 30.40 25.77
N LEU A 14 -4.23 30.29 24.50
CA LEU A 14 -4.40 29.01 23.82
C LEU A 14 -3.02 28.45 23.43
N ASP A 15 -2.53 27.42 24.12
CA ASP A 15 -1.28 26.73 23.77
C ASP A 15 -1.45 25.85 22.52
N ALA A 16 -1.59 26.51 21.37
CA ALA A 16 -1.62 25.87 20.07
C ALA A 16 -0.29 25.16 19.73
N VAL A 17 0.81 25.50 20.40
CA VAL A 17 2.14 24.93 20.15
C VAL A 17 2.23 23.51 20.72
N GLY A 18 1.91 23.34 22.00
CA GLY A 18 1.84 22.03 22.63
C GLY A 18 0.77 21.14 21.99
N LEU A 19 -0.39 21.73 21.67
CA LEU A 19 -1.51 21.01 21.04
C LEU A 19 -1.15 20.51 19.62
N LEU A 20 -0.51 21.34 18.80
CA LEU A 20 -0.08 20.98 17.43
C LEU A 20 0.99 19.89 17.42
N ALA A 21 1.90 19.90 18.39
CA ALA A 21 2.99 18.93 18.46
C ALA A 21 2.48 17.49 18.64
N VAL A 22 1.35 17.29 19.33
CA VAL A 22 0.85 15.95 19.70
C VAL A 22 -0.37 15.50 18.89
N ILE A 23 -1.24 16.42 18.44
CA ILE A 23 -2.44 16.05 17.70
C ILE A 23 -2.10 15.49 16.31
N GLY A 24 -2.45 14.22 16.13
CA GLY A 24 -2.47 13.53 14.84
C GLY A 24 -1.25 12.68 14.51
N GLU A 25 -0.32 12.48 15.45
CA GLU A 25 0.87 11.64 15.26
C GLU A 25 0.50 10.22 14.81
N THR A 26 -0.38 9.55 15.55
CA THR A 26 -0.86 8.19 15.25
C THR A 26 -1.68 8.08 13.95
N THR A 27 -2.38 9.15 13.55
CA THR A 27 -3.10 9.19 12.26
C THR A 27 -2.16 9.42 11.09
N THR A 28 -1.15 10.28 11.24
CA THR A 28 -0.11 10.50 10.23
C THR A 28 0.78 9.27 10.08
N GLU A 29 1.09 8.57 11.18
CA GLU A 29 1.81 7.29 11.18
C GLU A 29 1.06 6.15 10.46
N THR A 30 -0.27 6.12 10.48
CA THR A 30 -1.06 5.09 9.77
C THR A 30 -1.33 5.46 8.30
N CYS A 31 -1.34 6.75 7.97
CA CYS A 31 -1.47 7.25 6.59
C CYS A 31 -0.14 7.34 5.83
N VAL A 32 1.02 7.14 6.48
CA VAL A 32 2.33 7.43 5.87
C VAL A 32 2.64 6.56 4.65
N GLU A 33 2.41 5.24 4.67
CA GLU A 33 2.69 4.37 3.53
C GLU A 33 1.92 4.79 2.25
N PRO A 34 0.57 4.88 2.25
CA PRO A 34 -0.18 5.31 1.07
C PRO A 34 0.08 6.78 0.68
N MET A 35 0.38 7.67 1.63
CA MET A 35 0.69 9.07 1.33
C MET A 35 2.05 9.24 0.63
N THR A 36 3.08 8.50 1.07
CA THR A 36 4.47 8.63 0.58
C THR A 36 4.77 7.80 -0.67
N ALA A 37 3.79 7.04 -1.16
CA ALA A 37 3.84 6.38 -2.47
C ALA A 37 3.48 7.29 -3.66
N SER A 38 3.02 8.50 -3.38
CA SER A 38 2.56 9.47 -4.39
C SER A 38 3.46 10.70 -4.42
N TYR A 39 3.76 11.19 -5.63
CA TYR A 39 4.51 12.44 -5.80
C TYR A 39 3.79 13.67 -5.27
N LEU A 40 2.46 13.60 -5.07
CA LEU A 40 1.68 14.67 -4.44
C LEU A 40 1.97 14.84 -2.94
N CYS A 41 2.75 13.94 -2.32
CA CYS A 41 3.33 14.19 -0.99
C CYS A 41 4.21 15.47 -1.00
N LEU A 42 4.97 15.71 -2.08
CA LEU A 42 5.90 16.85 -2.22
C LEU A 42 5.22 18.22 -2.34
N LEU A 43 3.88 18.30 -2.33
CA LEU A 43 3.19 19.59 -2.32
C LEU A 43 3.43 20.31 -0.97
N PRO A 44 3.86 21.58 -0.99
CA PRO A 44 4.02 22.38 0.23
C PRO A 44 2.65 22.60 0.89
N ARG A 45 2.47 22.03 2.08
CA ARG A 45 1.18 22.04 2.80
C ARG A 45 1.37 21.94 4.30
N LEU A 46 0.27 21.99 5.04
CA LEU A 46 0.21 21.68 6.47
C LEU A 46 -0.25 20.22 6.65
N ILE A 47 0.41 19.50 7.54
CA ILE A 47 0.13 18.11 7.93
C ILE A 47 0.09 18.08 9.47
N PRO A 48 -0.88 17.41 10.11
CA PRO A 48 -0.89 17.24 11.56
C PRO A 48 0.28 16.35 12.00
N ALA A 49 0.98 16.75 13.08
CA ALA A 49 2.17 16.06 13.60
C ALA A 49 3.19 15.63 12.52
N PRO A 50 3.79 16.56 11.76
CA PRO A 50 4.65 16.22 10.61
C PRO A 50 5.89 15.42 11.01
N GLN A 51 6.33 15.51 12.26
CA GLN A 51 7.42 14.70 12.81
C GLN A 51 7.12 13.18 12.83
N ALA A 52 5.86 12.75 12.76
CA ALA A 52 5.47 11.34 12.63
C ALA A 52 6.01 10.67 11.34
N LEU A 53 6.40 11.47 10.35
CA LEU A 53 7.04 11.01 9.12
C LEU A 53 8.53 10.69 9.31
N ILE A 54 9.14 11.18 10.39
CA ILE A 54 10.54 10.94 10.73
C ILE A 54 10.66 9.53 11.32
N ARG A 55 11.58 8.74 10.77
CA ARG A 55 12.08 7.54 11.46
C ARG A 55 13.61 7.64 11.58
N PRO A 56 14.19 7.32 12.75
CA PRO A 56 15.63 7.47 12.98
C PRO A 56 16.45 6.53 12.08
N ASN A 57 15.87 5.40 11.69
CA ASN A 57 16.44 4.45 10.73
C ASN A 57 15.64 4.43 9.43
N ARG A 58 16.37 4.25 8.32
CA ARG A 58 15.81 4.04 6.97
C ARG A 58 14.87 2.84 6.94
N ARG A 59 13.69 2.99 6.34
CA ARG A 59 12.79 1.85 6.06
C ARG A 59 13.43 0.94 5.01
N LEU A 60 13.70 -0.32 5.37
CA LEU A 60 14.20 -1.35 4.47
C LEU A 60 13.07 -2.25 3.91
N ALA A 61 11.99 -2.40 4.67
CA ALA A 61 10.79 -3.17 4.34
C ALA A 61 9.51 -2.34 4.63
N LEU A 62 8.39 -2.70 3.99
CA LEU A 62 7.04 -2.27 4.41
C LEU A 62 6.55 -3.05 5.65
N SER A 63 5.46 -2.58 6.25
CA SER A 63 4.83 -3.15 7.45
C SER A 63 4.04 -4.45 7.15
N GLY A 64 4.74 -5.59 7.18
CA GLY A 64 4.12 -6.91 7.05
C GLY A 64 3.29 -7.34 8.28
N VAL A 65 2.24 -8.12 8.06
CA VAL A 65 1.28 -8.57 9.11
C VAL A 65 1.61 -9.97 9.60
N SER A 66 1.59 -10.22 10.91
CA SER A 66 1.87 -11.57 11.46
C SER A 66 0.73 -12.57 11.16
N ALA A 67 1.00 -13.46 10.20
CA ALA A 67 0.12 -14.57 9.80
C ALA A 67 1.01 -15.72 9.26
N ALA A 68 0.57 -16.97 9.45
CA ALA A 68 1.33 -18.12 8.97
C ALA A 68 1.01 -18.36 7.49
N VAL A 69 1.96 -18.03 6.63
CA VAL A 69 1.91 -18.19 5.17
C VAL A 69 2.67 -19.46 4.81
N THR A 70 1.99 -20.45 4.20
CA THR A 70 2.59 -21.74 3.85
C THR A 70 2.36 -22.06 2.37
N GLY A 71 3.43 -22.22 1.59
CA GLY A 71 3.31 -22.74 0.21
C GLY A 71 2.84 -24.19 0.23
N ILE A 72 1.78 -24.53 -0.51
CA ILE A 72 1.09 -25.83 -0.43
C ILE A 72 1.99 -26.97 -0.94
N TYR A 73 2.65 -26.76 -2.08
CA TYR A 73 3.55 -27.75 -2.69
C TYR A 73 4.98 -27.67 -2.16
N ASN A 74 5.53 -26.47 -2.03
CA ASN A 74 6.92 -26.25 -1.62
C ASN A 74 7.11 -26.40 -0.10
N GLY A 75 6.05 -26.20 0.68
CA GLY A 75 6.07 -26.23 2.13
C GLY A 75 6.94 -25.15 2.78
N ILE A 76 7.27 -24.07 2.05
CA ILE A 76 7.95 -22.89 2.60
C ILE A 76 6.99 -22.23 3.59
N LEU A 77 7.45 -21.99 4.83
CA LEU A 77 6.70 -21.30 5.87
C LEU A 77 7.29 -19.89 6.06
N GLN A 78 6.43 -18.88 6.11
CA GLN A 78 6.77 -17.52 6.52
C GLN A 78 5.80 -17.07 7.64
N PRO A 79 6.29 -16.56 8.79
CA PRO A 79 5.44 -16.17 9.94
C PRO A 79 4.84 -14.75 9.79
N GLN A 80 5.08 -14.09 8.66
CA GLN A 80 4.64 -12.74 8.35
C GLN A 80 4.22 -12.68 6.88
N LEU A 81 3.06 -12.09 6.62
CA LEU A 81 2.58 -11.74 5.29
C LEU A 81 3.17 -10.39 4.87
N SER A 82 3.64 -10.29 3.62
CA SER A 82 4.05 -9.04 2.98
C SER A 82 2.92 -7.99 3.02
N TYR A 83 3.28 -6.70 3.03
CA TYR A 83 2.27 -5.64 2.99
C TYR A 83 1.47 -5.71 1.69
N ILE A 84 2.16 -5.94 0.56
CA ILE A 84 1.52 -6.01 -0.77
C ILE A 84 0.46 -7.13 -0.80
N ALA A 85 0.77 -8.30 -0.26
CA ALA A 85 -0.19 -9.40 -0.19
C ALA A 85 -1.34 -9.12 0.79
N ASN A 86 -1.10 -8.43 1.91
CA ASN A 86 -2.18 -8.00 2.79
C ASN A 86 -3.05 -6.90 2.14
N GLN A 87 -2.56 -6.10 1.20
CA GLN A 87 -3.40 -5.17 0.44
C GLN A 87 -4.21 -5.86 -0.67
N ILE A 88 -3.68 -6.92 -1.28
CA ILE A 88 -4.40 -7.74 -2.27
C ILE A 88 -5.47 -8.62 -1.61
N SER A 89 -5.16 -9.21 -0.45
CA SER A 89 -6.05 -10.06 0.32
C SER A 89 -6.00 -9.67 1.80
N PRO A 90 -6.79 -8.65 2.23
CA PRO A 90 -6.75 -8.13 3.60
C PRO A 90 -7.23 -9.16 4.61
N ILE A 91 -6.30 -9.63 5.45
CA ILE A 91 -6.55 -10.63 6.49
C ILE A 91 -7.65 -10.17 7.46
N ALA A 92 -7.70 -8.87 7.76
CA ALA A 92 -8.67 -8.26 8.67
C ALA A 92 -10.13 -8.35 8.18
N ASN A 93 -10.35 -8.63 6.89
CA ASN A 93 -11.68 -8.75 6.27
C ASN A 93 -12.11 -10.22 6.06
N LEU A 94 -11.50 -11.19 6.76
CA LEU A 94 -12.00 -12.56 6.84
C LEU A 94 -12.74 -12.78 8.16
N ASP A 95 -14.01 -13.18 8.08
CA ASP A 95 -14.77 -13.62 9.25
C ASP A 95 -14.10 -14.83 9.93
N PRO A 96 -14.12 -14.92 11.27
CA PRO A 96 -13.48 -16.00 12.02
C PRO A 96 -13.98 -17.37 11.55
N LEU A 97 -13.07 -18.36 11.53
CA LEU A 97 -13.33 -19.73 11.07
C LEU A 97 -13.80 -19.87 9.60
N THR A 98 -13.80 -18.81 8.78
CA THR A 98 -14.10 -18.92 7.34
C THR A 98 -12.97 -19.60 6.58
N VAL A 99 -13.32 -20.31 5.51
CA VAL A 99 -12.38 -20.71 4.46
C VAL A 99 -12.70 -19.92 3.19
N ARG A 100 -11.71 -19.22 2.63
CA ARG A 100 -11.85 -18.42 1.40
C ARG A 100 -10.86 -18.90 0.35
N VAL A 101 -11.26 -18.89 -0.92
CA VAL A 101 -10.43 -19.34 -2.06
C VAL A 101 -10.32 -18.23 -3.08
N LEU A 102 -9.16 -17.58 -3.14
CA LEU A 102 -8.84 -16.59 -4.16
C LEU A 102 -8.02 -17.24 -5.27
N ARG A 103 -8.20 -16.79 -6.51
CA ARG A 103 -7.36 -17.16 -7.65
C ARG A 103 -6.67 -15.90 -8.15
N ILE A 104 -5.34 -15.90 -8.10
CA ILE A 104 -4.52 -14.76 -8.51
C ILE A 104 -3.67 -15.18 -9.70
N LYS A 105 -3.86 -14.47 -10.82
CA LYS A 105 -3.05 -14.61 -12.04
C LYS A 105 -2.38 -13.29 -12.35
N HIS A 106 -1.29 -13.32 -13.12
CA HIS A 106 -0.89 -12.12 -13.84
C HIS A 106 -1.95 -11.79 -14.89
N ARG A 107 -2.22 -10.50 -15.10
CA ARG A 107 -2.97 -10.06 -16.28
C ARG A 107 -2.05 -10.22 -17.50
N ASP A 108 -2.34 -11.19 -18.36
CA ASP A 108 -1.65 -11.31 -19.64
C ASP A 108 -1.86 -10.03 -20.47
N GLN A 109 -0.77 -9.44 -20.96
CA GLN A 109 -0.84 -8.36 -21.96
C GLN A 109 -1.25 -8.95 -23.30
N LYS A 110 -2.56 -9.13 -23.47
CA LYS A 110 -3.17 -9.38 -24.77
C LYS A 110 -2.90 -8.16 -25.65
N ASN A 111 -2.25 -8.34 -26.79
CA ASN A 111 -1.98 -7.24 -27.72
C ASN A 111 -3.30 -6.70 -28.30
N GLU A 112 -3.81 -5.60 -27.73
CA GLU A 112 -4.84 -4.76 -28.35
C GLU A 112 -4.21 -3.96 -29.50
N GLY A 113 -3.90 -4.69 -30.58
CA GLY A 113 -3.15 -4.18 -31.74
C GLY A 113 -3.16 -5.09 -32.96
N SER A 114 -4.07 -6.07 -33.02
CA SER A 114 -4.23 -6.98 -34.18
C SER A 114 -5.71 -7.15 -34.54
N SER A 115 -6.32 -6.08 -35.05
CA SER A 115 -7.73 -6.04 -35.46
C SER A 115 -7.91 -5.31 -36.81
N SER A 116 -7.23 -5.81 -37.83
CA SER A 116 -7.61 -5.67 -39.24
C SER A 116 -7.60 -7.05 -39.87
N LEU A 117 -8.62 -7.37 -40.67
CA LEU A 117 -8.78 -8.67 -41.31
C LEU A 117 -7.63 -8.98 -42.29
N ASP A 118 -7.27 -10.26 -42.39
CA ASP A 118 -7.26 -10.95 -43.69
C ASP A 118 -7.43 -12.47 -43.49
N PRO A 119 -8.26 -13.15 -44.30
CA PRO A 119 -8.46 -14.60 -44.22
C PRO A 119 -7.38 -15.38 -45.00
N PRO A 120 -7.08 -16.64 -44.63
CA PRO A 120 -6.10 -17.45 -45.34
C PRO A 120 -6.61 -17.86 -46.73
N ARG A 121 -5.98 -17.34 -47.80
CA ARG A 121 -6.24 -17.77 -49.17
C ARG A 121 -5.16 -18.76 -49.64
N ASN A 122 -5.58 -19.99 -49.88
CA ASN A 122 -4.70 -21.11 -50.21
C ASN A 122 -4.44 -21.23 -51.74
N THR A 123 -3.43 -22.05 -52.06
CA THR A 123 -3.29 -22.88 -53.29
C THR A 123 -2.46 -22.33 -54.48
N SER A 124 -1.43 -23.13 -54.86
CA SER A 124 -0.68 -23.15 -56.16
C SER A 124 0.18 -21.92 -56.51
N THR A 125 1.36 -21.99 -57.16
CA THR A 125 2.12 -23.04 -57.92
C THR A 125 3.64 -22.63 -57.91
N THR A 126 4.70 -23.34 -58.33
CA THR A 126 4.91 -24.62 -59.06
C THR A 126 6.05 -25.48 -58.45
N ARG A 127 7.24 -25.63 -59.09
CA ARG A 127 8.38 -26.49 -58.70
C ARG A 127 9.69 -26.05 -59.38
N ALA A 128 10.81 -26.13 -58.66
CA ALA A 128 12.20 -26.47 -59.08
C ALA A 128 13.05 -26.46 -57.78
N ASP A 129 13.59 -27.58 -57.30
CA ASP A 129 14.84 -28.27 -57.70
C ASP A 129 16.14 -27.49 -57.38
N GLY A 130 17.03 -28.12 -56.60
CA GLY A 130 18.34 -27.59 -56.18
C GLY A 130 18.75 -28.03 -54.76
N ASP A 131 19.97 -28.56 -54.61
CA ASP A 131 20.47 -29.19 -53.37
C ASP A 131 21.14 -28.24 -52.37
N SER A 132 21.21 -28.70 -51.11
CA SER A 132 22.22 -28.43 -50.07
C SER A 132 22.65 -26.97 -49.77
N GLU A 133 22.43 -26.52 -48.52
CA GLU A 133 23.55 -26.43 -47.55
C GLU A 133 23.09 -26.20 -46.09
N ARG A 134 24.01 -26.39 -45.13
CA ARG A 134 23.75 -26.51 -43.69
C ARG A 134 23.93 -25.19 -42.93
N GLY A 135 23.07 -24.20 -43.21
CA GLY A 135 23.12 -22.89 -42.54
C GLY A 135 22.42 -22.84 -41.17
N GLN A 136 23.15 -22.48 -40.10
CA GLN A 136 22.51 -22.01 -38.86
C GLN A 136 21.99 -20.58 -39.06
N SER A 137 20.68 -20.38 -38.93
CA SER A 137 20.10 -19.04 -38.91
C SER A 137 20.56 -18.27 -37.67
N PRO A 138 21.19 -17.08 -37.80
CA PRO A 138 21.58 -16.28 -36.65
C PRO A 138 20.33 -15.81 -35.87
N PRO A 139 20.38 -15.69 -34.53
CA PRO A 139 19.25 -15.25 -33.74
C PRO A 139 18.88 -13.81 -34.13
N LEU A 140 17.66 -13.62 -34.66
CA LEU A 140 17.16 -12.31 -35.07
C LEU A 140 17.29 -11.31 -33.90
N PRO A 141 17.93 -10.14 -34.10
CA PRO A 141 18.09 -9.14 -33.06
C PRO A 141 16.72 -8.56 -32.72
N ARG A 142 16.10 -9.08 -31.65
CA ARG A 142 14.77 -8.67 -31.18
C ARG A 142 14.83 -7.23 -30.70
N ARG A 143 14.55 -6.30 -31.61
CA ARG A 143 14.53 -4.83 -31.41
C ARG A 143 13.42 -4.44 -30.44
N THR A 144 13.62 -4.69 -29.15
CA THR A 144 12.73 -4.23 -28.07
C THR A 144 12.67 -2.70 -28.11
N THR A 145 11.52 -2.16 -28.44
CA THR A 145 11.30 -0.71 -28.38
C THR A 145 11.31 -0.25 -26.92
N PHE A 146 11.55 1.05 -26.69
CA PHE A 146 11.39 1.62 -25.34
C PHE A 146 9.96 1.47 -24.81
N ALA A 147 8.96 1.33 -25.69
CA ALA A 147 7.59 0.98 -25.32
C ALA A 147 7.49 -0.47 -24.79
N ASP A 148 8.08 -1.46 -25.48
CA ASP A 148 8.11 -2.86 -25.01
C ASP A 148 8.83 -3.00 -23.66
N VAL A 149 9.95 -2.27 -23.48
CA VAL A 149 10.68 -2.26 -22.21
C VAL A 149 9.84 -1.66 -21.09
N LYS A 150 9.15 -0.53 -21.35
CA LYS A 150 8.24 0.11 -20.40
C LYS A 150 6.99 -0.74 -20.11
N ALA A 151 6.47 -1.48 -21.09
CA ALA A 151 5.37 -2.42 -20.92
C ALA A 151 5.79 -3.68 -20.12
N SER A 152 7.05 -4.11 -20.25
CA SER A 152 7.65 -5.23 -19.49
C SER A 152 8.06 -4.85 -18.06
N LEU A 153 8.08 -3.56 -17.71
CA LEU A 153 8.37 -3.03 -16.37
C LEU A 153 7.10 -2.35 -15.78
N GLN A 154 6.11 -3.15 -15.41
CA GLN A 154 4.93 -2.66 -14.68
C GLN A 154 5.19 -2.64 -13.16
N PRO A 155 4.74 -1.61 -12.43
CA PRO A 155 4.78 -1.62 -10.96
C PRO A 155 3.76 -2.62 -10.41
N ILE A 156 4.19 -3.46 -9.47
CA ILE A 156 3.40 -4.49 -8.79
C ILE A 156 2.12 -3.89 -8.16
N MET A 157 2.26 -2.72 -7.55
CA MET A 157 1.20 -1.96 -6.90
C MET A 157 1.36 -0.48 -7.28
N ARG A 158 0.25 0.19 -7.60
CA ARG A 158 0.22 1.62 -7.95
C ARG A 158 -0.76 2.36 -7.03
N ALA A 159 -0.36 3.50 -6.49
CA ALA A 159 -1.29 4.39 -5.80
C ALA A 159 -2.32 4.92 -6.83
N LYS A 160 -3.61 4.79 -6.52
CA LYS A 160 -4.70 5.24 -7.40
C LYS A 160 -4.55 6.73 -7.70
N ASN A 161 -4.75 7.16 -8.95
CA ASN A 161 -4.63 8.58 -9.32
C ASN A 161 -5.51 9.48 -8.44
N MET A 162 -6.74 9.06 -8.16
CA MET A 162 -7.64 9.68 -7.18
C MET A 162 -7.69 8.87 -5.88
N SER A 163 -6.54 8.61 -5.25
CA SER A 163 -6.53 8.14 -3.87
C SER A 163 -7.06 9.26 -2.93
N PRO A 164 -7.74 8.92 -1.82
CA PRO A 164 -8.16 9.92 -0.82
C PRO A 164 -6.98 10.77 -0.30
N HIS A 165 -5.80 10.15 -0.16
CA HIS A 165 -4.55 10.81 0.22
C HIS A 165 -4.09 11.87 -0.80
N ASN A 166 -4.27 11.63 -2.10
CA ASN A 166 -3.97 12.62 -3.15
C ASN A 166 -4.94 13.81 -3.06
N ILE A 167 -6.24 13.55 -2.95
CA ILE A 167 -7.28 14.60 -2.83
C ILE A 167 -7.01 15.45 -1.57
N LEU A 168 -6.72 14.80 -0.45
CA LEU A 168 -6.33 15.43 0.81
C LEU A 168 -5.05 16.28 0.67
N SER A 169 -4.02 15.81 -0.04
CA SER A 169 -2.80 16.60 -0.26
C SER A 169 -3.05 17.90 -1.04
N VAL A 170 -3.94 17.88 -2.03
CA VAL A 170 -4.35 19.08 -2.78
C VAL A 170 -5.23 19.98 -1.91
N ALA A 171 -6.17 19.42 -1.16
CA ALA A 171 -7.02 20.19 -0.24
C ALA A 171 -6.21 20.90 0.86
N SER A 172 -5.27 20.21 1.50
CA SER A 172 -4.34 20.81 2.48
C SER A 172 -3.48 21.91 1.86
N CYS A 173 -3.00 21.74 0.61
CA CYS A 173 -2.22 22.74 -0.11
C CYS A 173 -3.04 24.02 -0.38
N LEU A 174 -4.29 23.87 -0.85
CA LEU A 174 -5.22 24.99 -1.03
C LEU A 174 -5.53 25.70 0.29
N LEU A 175 -5.70 24.94 1.38
CA LEU A 175 -5.93 25.49 2.73
C LEU A 175 -4.72 26.30 3.21
N THR A 176 -3.49 25.82 2.98
CA THR A 176 -2.28 26.59 3.32
C THR A 176 -2.09 27.85 2.51
N ILE A 177 -2.46 27.85 1.22
CA ILE A 177 -2.46 29.06 0.39
C ILE A 177 -3.49 30.06 0.93
N GLY A 178 -4.68 29.59 1.30
CA GLY A 178 -5.72 30.42 1.95
C GLY A 178 -5.24 31.06 3.26
N LEU A 179 -4.62 30.28 4.16
CA LEU A 179 -4.04 30.79 5.41
C LEU A 179 -2.88 31.77 5.17
N LEU A 180 -2.02 31.52 4.18
CA LEU A 180 -0.91 32.41 3.85
C LEU A 180 -1.41 33.77 3.32
N VAL A 181 -2.41 33.75 2.43
CA VAL A 181 -3.07 34.98 1.94
C VAL A 181 -3.75 35.72 3.11
N TRP A 182 -4.44 35.01 4.00
CA TRP A 182 -5.05 35.60 5.20
C TRP A 182 -4.00 36.24 6.14
N ALA A 183 -2.84 35.60 6.30
CA ALA A 183 -1.72 36.11 7.10
C ALA A 183 -1.07 37.36 6.50
N ILE A 184 -0.99 37.45 5.17
CA ILE A 184 -0.55 38.67 4.46
C ILE A 184 -1.58 39.80 4.64
N ILE A 185 -2.89 39.51 4.58
CA ILE A 185 -3.96 40.51 4.75
C ILE A 185 -3.97 41.12 6.17
N ILE A 186 -3.72 40.32 7.21
CA ILE A 186 -3.62 40.82 8.60
C ILE A 186 -2.24 41.45 8.91
N GLY A 187 -1.22 41.20 8.08
CA GLY A 187 0.14 41.73 8.28
C GLY A 187 0.95 40.97 9.34
N ASP A 188 0.60 39.71 9.64
CA ASP A 188 1.24 38.92 10.69
C ASP A 188 2.56 38.30 10.17
N GLY A 189 3.66 39.04 10.36
CA GLY A 189 5.02 38.61 10.00
C GLY A 189 5.45 37.27 10.59
N PRO A 190 5.32 37.05 11.91
CA PRO A 190 5.59 35.75 12.53
C PRO A 190 4.75 34.60 11.94
N ALA A 191 3.44 34.79 11.72
CA ALA A 191 2.59 33.76 11.14
C ALA A 191 2.92 33.46 9.67
N THR A 192 3.15 34.47 8.83
CA THR A 192 3.52 34.26 7.42
C THR A 192 4.81 33.46 7.29
N LEU A 193 5.85 33.82 8.07
CA LEU A 193 7.10 33.05 8.11
C LEU A 193 6.89 31.62 8.65
N ALA A 194 6.11 31.45 9.73
CA ALA A 194 5.82 30.13 10.29
C ALA A 194 5.12 29.21 9.25
N ILE A 195 4.10 29.71 8.53
CA ILE A 195 3.39 28.94 7.50
C ILE A 195 4.33 28.52 6.36
N ILE A 196 5.21 29.41 5.90
CA ILE A 196 6.20 29.12 4.85
C ILE A 196 7.19 28.04 5.31
N LEU A 197 7.74 28.18 6.53
CA LEU A 197 8.70 27.21 7.08
C LEU A 197 8.05 25.84 7.37
N LEU A 198 6.82 25.81 7.89
CA LEU A 198 6.04 24.57 8.05
C LEU A 198 5.81 23.87 6.69
N ALA A 199 5.47 24.64 5.65
CA ALA A 199 5.29 24.10 4.31
C ALA A 199 6.60 23.52 3.74
N ILE A 200 7.76 24.14 4.00
CA ILE A 200 9.08 23.62 3.63
C ILE A 200 9.41 22.35 4.45
N THR A 201 9.14 22.32 5.75
CA THR A 201 9.31 21.13 6.60
C THR A 201 8.54 19.93 6.05
N THR A 202 7.28 20.10 5.64
CA THR A 202 6.50 18.96 5.12
C THR A 202 7.03 18.44 3.78
N THR A 203 7.53 19.29 2.88
CA THR A 203 8.15 18.80 1.63
C THR A 203 9.46 18.08 1.88
N LEU A 204 10.30 18.53 2.83
CA LEU A 204 11.51 17.84 3.24
C LEU A 204 11.20 16.45 3.85
N PHE A 205 10.22 16.36 4.75
CA PHE A 205 9.83 15.08 5.36
C PHE A 205 9.16 14.13 4.34
N CYS A 206 8.30 14.63 3.44
CA CYS A 206 7.78 13.84 2.31
C CYS A 206 8.91 13.39 1.36
N ALA A 207 9.91 14.22 1.10
CA ALA A 207 11.07 13.86 0.28
C ALA A 207 11.94 12.76 0.91
N ALA A 208 12.17 12.83 2.22
CA ALA A 208 12.91 11.82 2.97
C ALA A 208 12.15 10.48 3.10
N SER A 209 10.80 10.51 3.13
CA SER A 209 9.96 9.32 3.30
C SER A 209 9.45 8.71 1.98
N LEU A 210 9.53 9.43 0.85
CA LEU A 210 9.13 9.01 -0.49
C LEU A 210 9.75 7.67 -0.90
N TRP A 211 8.90 6.70 -1.28
CA TRP A 211 9.32 5.36 -1.68
C TRP A 211 8.76 4.92 -3.03
N ARG A 212 9.44 3.95 -3.63
CA ARG A 212 8.99 3.18 -4.79
C ARG A 212 9.26 1.69 -4.56
N LEU A 213 8.37 0.85 -5.10
CA LEU A 213 8.64 -0.58 -5.23
C LEU A 213 9.63 -0.84 -6.38
N PRO A 214 10.45 -1.90 -6.30
CA PRO A 214 11.25 -2.34 -7.42
C PRO A 214 10.36 -2.76 -8.59
N LEU A 215 10.65 -2.24 -9.78
CA LEU A 215 9.95 -2.63 -11.01
C LEU A 215 10.47 -4.00 -11.43
N ARG A 216 9.67 -5.05 -11.19
CA ARG A 216 10.02 -6.43 -11.53
C ARG A 216 9.60 -6.76 -12.96
N ARG A 217 10.41 -7.57 -13.63
CA ARG A 217 10.19 -7.94 -15.03
C ARG A 217 9.36 -9.22 -15.11
N THR A 218 8.09 -9.08 -15.50
CA THR A 218 7.18 -10.21 -15.70
C THR A 218 7.74 -11.17 -16.76
N ARG A 219 7.99 -12.42 -16.37
CA ARG A 219 8.36 -13.52 -17.28
C ARG A 219 7.17 -14.46 -17.42
N SER A 220 6.41 -14.32 -18.51
CA SER A 220 5.40 -15.31 -18.90
C SER A 220 6.11 -16.54 -19.50
N SER A 221 6.49 -17.44 -18.61
CA SER A 221 6.95 -18.80 -18.89
C SER A 221 5.94 -19.79 -18.32
N LYS A 222 5.81 -20.99 -18.90
CA LYS A 222 4.97 -22.05 -18.33
C LYS A 222 5.64 -22.58 -17.06
N VAL A 223 5.10 -22.20 -15.91
CA VAL A 223 5.62 -22.49 -14.56
C VAL A 223 4.57 -23.33 -13.81
N PRO A 224 4.98 -24.26 -12.92
CA PRO A 224 4.03 -25.02 -12.08
C PRO A 224 3.13 -24.14 -11.19
N ALA A 225 2.06 -24.75 -10.70
CA ALA A 225 1.23 -24.19 -9.64
C ALA A 225 2.08 -24.03 -8.36
N GLY A 226 1.89 -22.92 -7.66
CA GLY A 226 2.59 -22.54 -6.44
C GLY A 226 1.61 -22.09 -5.36
N ASP A 227 0.46 -22.75 -5.29
CA ASP A 227 -0.66 -22.35 -4.43
C ASP A 227 -0.22 -22.15 -2.96
N VAL A 228 -0.80 -21.15 -2.30
CA VAL A 228 -0.40 -20.69 -0.95
C VAL A 228 -1.59 -20.78 -0.01
N ALA A 229 -1.39 -21.36 1.17
CA ALA A 229 -2.36 -21.35 2.27
C ALA A 229 -1.92 -20.36 3.35
N ILE A 230 -2.80 -19.43 3.72
CA ILE A 230 -2.58 -18.47 4.80
C ILE A 230 -3.53 -18.78 5.95
N ARG A 231 -2.99 -18.93 7.16
CA ARG A 231 -3.75 -19.14 8.39
C ARG A 231 -3.75 -17.86 9.22
N THR A 232 -4.95 -17.40 9.59
CA THR A 232 -5.13 -16.23 10.46
C THR A 232 -5.10 -16.63 11.95
N ARG A 233 -4.83 -15.68 12.84
CA ARG A 233 -4.91 -15.89 14.30
C ARG A 233 -6.34 -16.20 14.78
N GLN A 234 -7.36 -15.89 13.96
CA GLN A 234 -8.78 -16.15 14.24
C GLN A 234 -9.26 -17.52 13.68
N GLY A 235 -8.34 -18.41 13.28
CA GLY A 235 -8.68 -19.74 12.78
C GLY A 235 -9.36 -19.76 11.41
N ALA A 236 -9.35 -18.65 10.68
CA ALA A 236 -9.75 -18.59 9.28
C ALA A 236 -8.59 -19.05 8.37
N PHE A 237 -8.94 -19.62 7.21
CA PHE A 237 -8.00 -20.11 6.21
C PHE A 237 -8.26 -19.42 4.87
N LEU A 238 -7.20 -18.85 4.28
CA LEU A 238 -7.24 -18.24 2.96
C LEU A 238 -6.33 -19.04 2.02
N ILE A 239 -6.93 -19.69 1.03
CA ILE A 239 -6.20 -20.44 0.00
C ILE A 239 -6.11 -19.56 -1.24
N ILE A 240 -4.90 -19.36 -1.73
CA ILE A 240 -4.60 -18.62 -2.96
C ILE A 240 -4.13 -19.62 -4.02
N GLN A 241 -4.94 -19.80 -5.06
CA GLN A 241 -4.57 -20.53 -6.28
C GLN A 241 -3.76 -19.61 -7.20
N CYS A 242 -2.49 -19.91 -7.44
CA CYS A 242 -1.61 -19.08 -8.24
C CYS A 242 -0.40 -19.85 -8.82
N ASN A 243 0.23 -19.29 -9.84
CA ASN A 243 1.47 -19.85 -10.39
C ASN A 243 2.66 -19.54 -9.47
N GLU A 244 3.68 -20.39 -9.42
CA GLU A 244 4.86 -20.20 -8.55
C GLU A 244 5.58 -18.84 -8.75
N ASN A 245 5.53 -18.25 -9.95
CA ASN A 245 6.04 -16.89 -10.15
C ASN A 245 5.27 -15.83 -9.34
N VAL A 246 3.94 -15.93 -9.26
CA VAL A 246 3.09 -15.04 -8.46
C VAL A 246 3.29 -15.34 -6.97
N ALA A 247 3.33 -16.62 -6.60
CA ALA A 247 3.58 -17.06 -5.22
C ALA A 247 4.89 -16.48 -4.66
N ARG A 248 5.98 -16.65 -5.43
CA ARG A 248 7.32 -16.20 -5.08
C ARG A 248 7.48 -14.68 -5.14
N GLU A 249 6.77 -14.00 -6.03
CA GLU A 249 6.81 -12.53 -6.12
C GLU A 249 6.02 -11.84 -5.00
N LEU A 250 4.81 -12.34 -4.69
CA LEU A 250 3.88 -11.67 -3.78
C LEU A 250 4.02 -12.12 -2.32
N TYR A 251 4.33 -13.40 -2.08
CA TYR A 251 4.40 -13.98 -0.73
C TYR A 251 5.84 -14.31 -0.32
N SER A 252 6.60 -15.02 -1.15
CA SER A 252 7.96 -15.49 -0.76
C SER A 252 9.07 -14.44 -0.88
N SER A 253 8.79 -13.26 -1.43
CA SER A 253 9.78 -12.18 -1.55
C SER A 253 9.80 -11.26 -0.33
N PRO A 254 10.97 -10.74 0.07
CA PRO A 254 11.02 -9.56 0.93
C PRO A 254 10.50 -8.32 0.18
N ASP A 255 9.68 -7.51 0.86
CA ASP A 255 9.17 -6.20 0.39
C ASP A 255 10.28 -5.12 0.43
N GLU A 256 11.39 -5.33 -0.28
CA GLU A 256 12.52 -4.38 -0.28
C GLU A 256 12.14 -3.01 -0.84
N VAL A 257 12.42 -1.96 -0.06
CA VAL A 257 11.95 -0.59 -0.31
C VAL A 257 13.04 0.30 -0.88
N PHE A 258 12.84 0.80 -2.09
CA PHE A 258 13.69 1.86 -2.65
C PHE A 258 13.10 3.22 -2.31
N GLN A 259 13.53 3.79 -1.18
CA GLN A 259 13.35 5.23 -0.94
C GLN A 259 14.05 6.03 -2.04
N LEU A 260 13.39 7.06 -2.54
CA LEU A 260 13.82 7.83 -3.71
C LEU A 260 15.12 8.62 -3.46
N ILE A 261 15.33 9.10 -2.23
CA ILE A 261 16.54 9.81 -1.81
C ILE A 261 17.42 8.84 -1.03
N THR A 262 18.44 8.29 -1.71
CA THR A 262 19.47 7.43 -1.09
C THR A 262 20.56 8.26 -0.41
N THR A 263 20.91 9.40 -1.02
CA THR A 263 22.10 10.19 -0.70
C THR A 263 21.66 11.53 -0.15
N GLY A 264 21.53 11.63 1.18
CA GLY A 264 21.07 12.84 1.86
C GLY A 264 19.87 12.67 2.81
N PHE A 265 19.43 11.44 3.10
CA PHE A 265 18.32 11.17 4.04
C PHE A 265 18.51 11.83 5.41
N SER A 266 19.66 11.60 6.07
CA SER A 266 19.96 12.13 7.40
C SER A 266 20.02 13.66 7.47
N PRO A 267 20.77 14.40 6.60
CA PRO A 267 20.74 15.85 6.62
C PRO A 267 19.38 16.44 6.21
N CYS A 268 18.61 15.79 5.32
CA CYS A 268 17.25 16.24 4.98
C CYS A 268 16.33 16.24 6.22
N ILE A 269 16.36 15.16 7.02
CA ILE A 269 15.63 15.08 8.28
C ILE A 269 16.13 16.12 9.29
N GLY A 270 17.46 16.24 9.46
CA GLY A 270 18.05 17.18 10.42
C GLY A 270 17.76 18.65 10.10
N CYS A 271 17.79 19.04 8.82
CA CYS A 271 17.34 20.38 8.41
C CYS A 271 15.83 20.55 8.62
N GLY A 272 15.02 19.55 8.26
CA GLY A 272 13.57 19.59 8.42
C GLY A 272 13.10 19.75 9.87
N THR A 273 13.78 19.12 10.85
CA THR A 273 13.48 19.27 12.28
C THR A 273 13.89 20.63 12.84
N VAL A 274 15.05 21.16 12.44
CA VAL A 274 15.48 22.51 12.86
C VAL A 274 14.53 23.58 12.30
N ILE A 275 14.16 23.47 11.02
CA ILE A 275 13.16 24.36 10.39
C ILE A 275 11.80 24.23 11.10
N PHE A 276 11.39 23.02 11.46
CA PHE A 276 10.14 22.79 12.21
C PHE A 276 10.14 23.48 13.57
N MET A 277 11.21 23.32 14.36
CA MET A 277 11.34 23.96 15.67
C MET A 277 11.28 25.49 15.58
N VAL A 278 12.00 26.08 14.61
CA VAL A 278 11.95 27.54 14.37
C VAL A 278 10.55 27.99 13.96
N ALA A 279 9.87 27.25 13.08
CA ALA A 279 8.51 27.58 12.64
C ALA A 279 7.48 27.51 13.77
N VAL A 280 7.59 26.52 14.65
CA VAL A 280 6.73 26.36 15.84
C VAL A 280 6.95 27.50 16.85
N ILE A 281 8.20 27.94 17.06
CA ILE A 281 8.52 29.10 17.91
C ILE A 281 7.94 30.39 17.32
N LEU A 282 8.07 30.61 16.01
CA LEU A 282 7.47 31.77 15.33
C LEU A 282 5.94 31.76 15.40
N MET A 283 5.31 30.60 15.23
CA MET A 283 3.86 30.44 15.40
C MET A 283 3.40 30.78 16.82
N GLY A 284 4.16 30.40 17.85
CA GLY A 284 3.88 30.75 19.24
C GLY A 284 3.98 32.25 19.57
N ASN A 285 4.59 33.05 18.68
CA ASN A 285 4.70 34.51 18.79
C ASN A 285 3.78 35.25 17.79
N SER A 286 2.87 34.55 17.10
CA SER A 286 1.89 35.15 16.18
C SER A 286 0.72 35.80 16.91
N THR A 287 -0.10 36.56 16.19
CA THR A 287 -1.35 37.13 16.75
C THR A 287 -2.32 36.02 17.14
N TRP A 288 -3.09 36.23 18.22
CA TRP A 288 -4.16 35.31 18.66
C TRP A 288 -5.11 34.93 17.52
N THR A 289 -5.39 35.89 16.60
CA THR A 289 -6.16 35.68 15.37
C THR A 289 -5.62 34.55 14.50
N MET A 290 -4.30 34.51 14.28
CA MET A 290 -3.67 33.48 13.45
C MET A 290 -3.38 32.21 14.22
N GLN A 291 -3.01 32.31 15.51
CA GLN A 291 -2.89 31.17 16.39
C GLN A 291 -4.20 30.36 16.47
N ALA A 292 -5.36 31.04 16.59
CA ALA A 292 -6.68 30.41 16.55
C ALA A 292 -7.04 29.85 15.17
N ALA A 293 -6.80 30.59 14.08
CA ALA A 293 -7.08 30.12 12.72
C ALA A 293 -6.25 28.87 12.34
N LEU A 294 -4.99 28.83 12.76
CA LEU A 294 -4.12 27.66 12.63
C LEU A 294 -4.61 26.50 13.49
N ALA A 295 -4.91 26.72 14.77
CA ALA A 295 -5.41 25.65 15.66
C ALA A 295 -6.71 25.01 15.13
N VAL A 296 -7.68 25.80 14.67
CA VAL A 296 -8.92 25.30 14.04
C VAL A 296 -8.62 24.55 12.75
N THR A 297 -7.71 25.07 11.91
CA THR A 297 -7.26 24.38 10.68
C THR A 297 -6.65 23.02 10.99
N TYR A 298 -5.75 22.94 11.97
CA TYR A 298 -5.08 21.69 12.32
C TYR A 298 -6.02 20.66 12.95
N LEU A 299 -7.00 21.10 13.75
CA LEU A 299 -8.06 20.23 14.26
C LEU A 299 -8.91 19.65 13.11
N LEU A 300 -9.30 20.49 12.14
CA LEU A 300 -10.02 20.07 10.94
C LEU A 300 -9.18 19.10 10.09
N LEU A 301 -7.92 19.42 9.82
CA LEU A 301 -6.99 18.55 9.10
C LEU A 301 -6.85 17.19 9.81
N ASN A 302 -6.65 17.18 11.13
CA ASN A 302 -6.57 15.96 11.93
C ASN A 302 -7.85 15.11 11.80
N ALA A 303 -9.04 15.71 11.88
CA ALA A 303 -10.30 15.01 11.71
C ALA A 303 -10.45 14.39 10.30
N VAL A 304 -10.02 15.10 9.26
CA VAL A 304 -10.04 14.59 7.87
C VAL A 304 -8.98 13.51 7.64
N TYR A 305 -7.79 13.65 8.23
CA TYR A 305 -6.75 12.61 8.21
C TYR A 305 -7.22 11.33 8.91
N TRP A 306 -7.86 11.45 10.08
CA TRP A 306 -8.49 10.33 10.79
C TRP A 306 -9.60 9.66 9.95
N PHE A 307 -10.46 10.45 9.30
CA PHE A 307 -11.49 9.92 8.41
C PHE A 307 -10.91 9.19 7.19
N VAL A 308 -9.78 9.66 6.65
CA VAL A 308 -9.04 8.95 5.58
C VAL A 308 -8.37 7.68 6.10
N ALA A 309 -7.86 7.66 7.33
CA ALA A 309 -7.31 6.46 7.97
C ALA A 309 -8.39 5.38 8.24
N LEU A 310 -9.66 5.77 8.38
CA LEU A 310 -10.80 4.83 8.47
C LEU A 310 -11.25 4.25 7.12
N MET A 311 -10.79 4.78 5.97
CA MET A 311 -11.22 4.24 4.68
C MET A 311 -10.61 2.84 4.43
N PRO A 312 -11.38 1.91 3.84
CA PRO A 312 -10.87 0.58 3.53
C PRO A 312 -9.72 0.69 2.51
N SER A 313 -8.63 -0.03 2.76
CA SER A 313 -7.36 0.17 2.05
C SER A 313 -7.40 -0.17 0.56
N THR A 314 -8.41 -0.94 0.13
CA THR A 314 -8.79 -1.16 -1.28
C THR A 314 -9.08 0.15 -2.04
N THR A 315 -9.35 1.25 -1.34
CA THR A 315 -9.59 2.58 -1.92
C THR A 315 -8.29 3.28 -2.36
N HIS A 316 -7.13 2.84 -1.86
CA HIS A 316 -5.85 3.54 -2.06
C HIS A 316 -5.01 2.94 -3.20
N TRP A 317 -5.15 1.63 -3.44
CA TRP A 317 -4.24 0.84 -4.26
C TRP A 317 -4.91 0.23 -5.48
N GLU A 318 -4.21 0.25 -6.62
CA GLU A 318 -4.57 -0.46 -7.83
C GLU A 318 -3.46 -1.46 -8.19
N PHE A 319 -3.86 -2.67 -8.58
CA PHE A 319 -2.97 -3.79 -8.90
C PHE A 319 -3.04 -4.10 -10.40
N PRO A 320 -2.43 -3.29 -11.28
CA PRO A 320 -2.60 -3.40 -12.73
C PRO A 320 -2.06 -4.74 -13.30
N SER A 321 -1.10 -5.33 -12.61
CA SER A 321 -0.35 -6.53 -13.02
C SER A 321 -1.05 -7.85 -12.69
N TYR A 322 -2.15 -7.83 -11.92
CA TYR A 322 -2.84 -9.03 -11.45
C TYR A 322 -4.34 -9.03 -11.75
N GLU A 323 -4.87 -10.21 -12.02
CA GLU A 323 -6.29 -10.51 -12.04
C GLU A 323 -6.62 -11.35 -10.81
N ILE A 324 -7.51 -10.84 -9.96
CA ILE A 324 -7.90 -11.45 -8.68
C ILE A 324 -9.37 -11.85 -8.81
N CYS A 325 -9.62 -13.16 -8.88
CA CYS A 325 -10.98 -13.71 -8.88
C CYS A 325 -11.25 -14.39 -7.54
N ASP A 326 -12.39 -14.09 -6.92
CA ASP A 326 -12.89 -14.93 -5.83
C ASP A 326 -13.51 -16.19 -6.44
N VAL A 327 -12.97 -17.36 -6.08
CA VAL A 327 -13.41 -18.68 -6.57
C VAL A 327 -13.77 -19.56 -5.36
N THR A 328 -14.20 -18.94 -4.26
CA THR A 328 -14.67 -19.65 -3.06
C THR A 328 -15.93 -20.45 -3.41
N PRO A 329 -15.92 -21.80 -3.28
CA PRO A 329 -17.10 -22.62 -3.55
C PRO A 329 -18.26 -22.22 -2.64
N GLU A 330 -19.49 -22.22 -3.15
CA GLU A 330 -20.64 -21.67 -2.41
C GLU A 330 -20.96 -22.46 -1.12
N ASP A 331 -20.69 -23.77 -1.11
CA ASP A 331 -20.76 -24.64 0.10
C ASP A 331 -19.78 -24.27 1.21
N ILE A 332 -18.77 -23.45 0.90
CA ILE A 332 -17.68 -23.07 1.79
C ILE A 332 -17.76 -21.57 2.15
N LYS A 333 -18.25 -20.74 1.23
CA LYS A 333 -18.40 -19.28 1.33
C LYS A 333 -19.12 -18.78 2.59
N TYR A 334 -20.05 -19.57 3.14
CA TYR A 334 -20.81 -19.24 4.35
C TYR A 334 -20.42 -20.07 5.59
N ALA A 335 -19.24 -20.69 5.61
CA ALA A 335 -18.82 -21.59 6.70
C ALA A 335 -18.73 -20.95 8.10
N HIS A 336 -18.69 -19.62 8.22
CA HIS A 336 -18.80 -18.89 9.49
C HIS A 336 -20.25 -18.81 10.02
N ARG A 337 -21.26 -18.96 9.16
CA ARG A 337 -22.66 -18.88 9.57
C ARG A 337 -23.08 -20.21 10.19
N PHE A 338 -23.71 -20.12 11.36
CA PHE A 338 -24.52 -21.22 11.88
C PHE A 338 -25.65 -21.47 10.87
N ASP A 339 -25.69 -22.67 10.31
CA ASP A 339 -26.72 -23.12 9.38
C ASP A 339 -27.22 -24.47 9.88
N MET A 340 -28.44 -24.47 10.41
CA MET A 340 -29.07 -25.64 11.01
C MET A 340 -29.26 -26.80 10.03
N THR A 341 -29.08 -26.57 8.72
CA THR A 341 -29.19 -27.57 7.64
C THR A 341 -27.84 -28.04 7.08
N LYS A 342 -26.77 -27.23 7.15
CA LYS A 342 -25.45 -27.56 6.57
C LYS A 342 -24.25 -27.53 7.53
N ASN A 343 -24.28 -26.77 8.63
CA ASN A 343 -23.16 -26.61 9.55
C ASN A 343 -23.65 -26.44 11.00
N PRO A 344 -23.72 -27.51 11.82
CA PRO A 344 -24.32 -27.45 13.15
C PRO A 344 -23.58 -26.50 14.10
N HIS A 345 -22.25 -26.36 13.99
CA HIS A 345 -21.49 -25.25 14.58
C HIS A 345 -20.27 -24.91 13.71
N PRO A 346 -19.88 -23.62 13.61
CA PRO A 346 -18.58 -23.25 13.05
C PRO A 346 -17.47 -23.67 14.03
N SER A 347 -16.55 -24.52 13.58
CA SER A 347 -15.44 -25.02 14.40
C SER A 347 -14.13 -25.02 13.61
N PHE A 348 -13.00 -24.86 14.31
CA PHE A 348 -11.68 -24.85 13.69
C PHE A 348 -11.36 -26.16 12.96
N THR A 349 -11.82 -27.30 13.46
CA THR A 349 -11.67 -28.60 12.80
C THR A 349 -12.48 -28.66 11.49
N ASN A 350 -13.69 -28.09 11.45
CA ASN A 350 -14.52 -28.02 10.24
C ASN A 350 -13.91 -27.07 9.19
N SER A 351 -13.42 -25.89 9.61
CA SER A 351 -12.74 -24.96 8.69
C SER A 351 -11.42 -25.56 8.17
N LEU A 352 -10.63 -26.21 9.02
CA LEU A 352 -9.41 -26.91 8.59
C LEU A 352 -9.72 -28.06 7.62
N TRP A 353 -10.75 -28.88 7.89
CA TRP A 353 -11.14 -29.97 7.00
C TRP A 353 -11.58 -29.47 5.62
N LYS A 354 -12.36 -28.39 5.57
CA LYS A 354 -12.75 -27.73 4.31
C LYS A 354 -11.53 -27.15 3.57
N ALA A 355 -10.56 -26.58 4.28
CA ALA A 355 -9.31 -26.10 3.70
C ALA A 355 -8.45 -27.25 3.11
N ILE A 356 -8.39 -28.40 3.78
CA ILE A 356 -7.73 -29.63 3.26
C ILE A 356 -8.44 -30.12 1.99
N LEU A 357 -9.78 -30.20 2.01
CA LEU A 357 -10.57 -30.67 0.86
C LEU A 357 -10.40 -29.77 -0.39
N VAL A 358 -10.24 -28.45 -0.20
CA VAL A 358 -9.95 -27.51 -1.29
C VAL A 358 -8.51 -27.63 -1.80
N SER A 359 -7.53 -27.68 -0.89
CA SER A 359 -6.10 -27.71 -1.24
C SER A 359 -5.61 -29.07 -1.76
N LYS A 360 -6.31 -30.16 -1.43
CA LYS A 360 -6.00 -31.56 -1.79
C LYS A 360 -4.63 -32.05 -1.32
N GLU A 361 -4.01 -31.32 -0.40
CA GLU A 361 -2.68 -31.57 0.15
C GLU A 361 -2.72 -31.38 1.66
N ILE A 362 -2.01 -32.23 2.39
CA ILE A 362 -1.99 -32.24 3.87
C ILE A 362 -0.67 -31.66 4.41
N ARG A 363 0.39 -31.65 3.59
CA ARG A 363 1.76 -31.30 4.01
C ARG A 363 1.90 -29.88 4.55
N TRP A 364 1.10 -28.93 4.05
CA TRP A 364 1.10 -27.55 4.53
C TRP A 364 0.46 -27.40 5.93
N VAL A 365 -0.49 -28.28 6.30
CA VAL A 365 -1.23 -28.20 7.56
C VAL A 365 -0.29 -28.33 8.75
N ARG A 366 0.54 -29.39 8.75
CA ARG A 366 1.56 -29.63 9.78
C ARG A 366 2.56 -28.46 9.85
N ARG A 367 3.10 -28.03 8.70
CA ARG A 367 4.04 -26.88 8.64
C ARG A 367 3.43 -25.55 9.08
N SER A 368 2.11 -25.36 8.97
CA SER A 368 1.39 -24.17 9.46
C SER A 368 1.08 -24.18 10.97
N GLY A 369 1.51 -25.24 11.70
CA GLY A 369 1.22 -25.45 13.12
C GLY A 369 -0.28 -25.56 13.42
N ALA A 370 -1.09 -25.99 12.44
CA ALA A 370 -2.56 -26.06 12.56
C ALA A 370 -3.05 -27.31 13.28
N ILE A 371 -2.17 -28.29 13.49
CA ILE A 371 -2.35 -29.49 14.32
C ILE A 371 -1.13 -29.51 15.26
N PRO A 372 -1.26 -29.86 16.55
CA PRO A 372 -0.11 -30.02 17.42
C PRO A 372 0.81 -31.15 16.92
N ASP A 373 2.12 -30.97 17.01
CA ASP A 373 3.12 -32.01 16.70
C ASP A 373 3.26 -33.02 17.86
N THR A 374 2.14 -33.61 18.27
CA THR A 374 2.08 -34.80 19.11
C THR A 374 1.93 -36.03 18.23
N ASP A 375 2.89 -36.95 18.28
CA ASP A 375 2.66 -38.33 17.82
C ASP A 375 1.51 -38.96 18.65
N ALA A 376 0.71 -39.81 18.00
CA ALA A 376 -0.56 -40.32 18.50
C ALA A 376 -0.54 -41.84 18.72
#